data_AF-A0A9P5BUZ1-F1
#
_entry.id   AF-A0A9P5BUZ1-F1
#
_cell.length_a   1.000
_cell.length_b   1.000
_cell.length_c   1.000
_cell.angle_alpha   90.00
_cell.angle_beta   90.00
_cell.angle_gamma   90.00
#
_symmetry.space_group_name_H-M   'P 1'
#
loop_
_entity.id
_entity.type
_entity.pdbx_description
1 polymer ?
#
loop_
_entity_poly.entity_id
_entity_poly.type
_entity_poly.pdbx_seq_one_letter_code
_entity_poly.pdbx_strand_id
1 'polypeptide(L)'
;MGNGSAMPGPPNTSAARVSSQHERLLLELLPFKEASKFHEWLDSPFVRGPWNEFNADFLIPRSGAAAAAGEGPAGIPEPDKPRTAQAARDALNSRKPKFLVYHPDKTGWTPEDHHVRFIVTLVADNMLQNLWYESEWKKRGLDIAKAAYEVLIFLKATLFVDPSPPSYSA
;
A
#
# COMPACT_ATOMS: atom_id res chain seq x y z
N MET A 1 31.34 8.37 -41.78
CA MET A 1 30.30 7.32 -41.64
C MET A 1 30.33 6.89 -40.18
N GLY A 2 29.33 7.01 -39.31
CA GLY A 2 27.99 7.59 -39.29
C GLY A 2 27.54 7.38 -37.83
N ASN A 3 27.10 8.46 -37.17
CA ASN A 3 26.71 8.49 -35.76
C ASN A 3 25.52 7.55 -35.49
N GLY A 4 25.58 6.79 -34.39
CA GLY A 4 24.46 6.00 -33.86
C GLY A 4 24.32 6.23 -32.36
N SER A 5 24.09 7.48 -31.94
CA SER A 5 23.74 7.81 -30.56
C SER A 5 22.39 7.19 -30.23
N ALA A 6 22.38 6.12 -29.44
CA ALA A 6 21.17 5.60 -28.84
C ALA A 6 20.63 6.65 -27.85
N MET A 7 19.49 7.26 -28.19
CA MET A 7 18.78 8.17 -27.30
C MET A 7 18.36 7.42 -26.03
N PRO A 8 18.53 8.00 -24.83
CA PRO A 8 17.95 7.45 -23.61
C PRO A 8 16.43 7.52 -23.73
N GLY A 9 15.77 6.39 -23.47
CA GLY A 9 14.31 6.34 -23.38
C GLY A 9 13.82 7.32 -22.30
N PRO A 10 12.62 7.92 -22.46
CA PRO A 10 12.11 8.89 -21.52
C PRO A 10 12.05 8.28 -20.11
N PRO A 11 12.40 9.04 -19.05
CA PRO A 11 12.18 8.59 -17.68
C PRO A 11 10.71 8.20 -17.51
N ASN A 12 10.43 7.27 -16.59
CA ASN A 12 9.11 6.71 -16.27
C ASN A 12 8.13 7.79 -15.73
N THR A 13 7.81 8.74 -16.59
CA THR A 13 7.00 9.94 -16.36
C THR A 13 5.54 9.57 -16.15
N SER A 14 5.10 8.43 -16.68
CA SER A 14 3.79 7.85 -16.43
C SER A 14 3.64 7.39 -14.98
N ALA A 15 4.60 6.64 -14.43
CA ALA A 15 4.55 6.14 -13.05
C ALA A 15 4.56 7.30 -12.02
N ALA A 16 5.44 8.28 -12.23
CA ALA A 16 5.47 9.49 -11.39
C ALA A 16 4.15 10.28 -11.45
N ARG A 17 3.56 10.44 -12.65
CA ARG A 17 2.26 11.13 -12.81
C ARG A 17 1.09 10.35 -12.18
N VAL A 18 1.08 9.03 -12.30
CA VAL A 18 0.07 8.16 -11.66
C VAL A 18 0.19 8.26 -10.14
N SER A 19 1.41 8.29 -9.60
CA SER A 19 1.65 8.51 -8.16
C SER A 19 1.10 9.86 -7.69
N SER A 20 1.33 10.96 -8.43
CA SER A 20 0.80 12.28 -8.06
C SER A 20 -0.73 12.37 -8.13
N GLN A 21 -1.36 11.69 -9.10
CA GLN A 21 -2.83 11.62 -9.17
C GLN A 21 -3.41 10.80 -8.02
N HIS A 22 -2.76 9.70 -7.64
CA HIS A 22 -3.18 8.85 -6.52
C HIS A 22 -3.01 9.56 -5.17
N GLU A 23 -1.92 10.31 -4.99
CA GLU A 23 -1.73 11.18 -3.83
C GLU A 23 -2.86 12.19 -3.69
N ARG A 24 -3.25 12.87 -4.77
CA ARG A 24 -4.37 13.81 -4.75
C ARG A 24 -5.68 13.13 -4.32
N LEU A 25 -5.97 11.94 -4.86
CA LEU A 25 -7.13 11.16 -4.43
C LEU A 25 -7.07 10.83 -2.93
N LEU A 26 -5.89 10.45 -2.41
CA LEU A 26 -5.73 10.14 -0.99
C LEU A 26 -5.94 11.37 -0.10
N LEU A 27 -5.48 12.54 -0.52
CA LEU A 27 -5.75 13.81 0.18
C LEU A 27 -7.24 14.19 0.18
N GLU A 28 -8.02 13.74 -0.81
CA GLU A 28 -9.48 13.91 -0.84
C GLU A 28 -10.22 12.89 0.06
N LEU A 29 -9.65 11.70 0.26
CA LEU A 29 -10.25 10.61 1.04
C LEU A 29 -9.88 10.65 2.54
N LEU A 30 -8.72 11.19 2.87
CA LEU A 30 -8.16 11.21 4.21
C LEU A 30 -8.27 12.60 4.84
N PRO A 31 -8.25 12.72 6.18
CA PRO A 31 -8.45 14.00 6.87
C PRO A 31 -7.20 14.91 6.86
N PHE A 32 -6.44 14.93 5.76
CA PHE A 32 -5.25 15.76 5.60
C PHE A 32 -5.55 16.99 4.74
N LYS A 33 -5.27 18.18 5.27
CA LYS A 33 -5.42 19.45 4.53
C LYS A 33 -4.16 19.85 3.77
N GLU A 34 -3.01 19.30 4.17
CA GLU A 34 -1.70 19.63 3.64
C GLU A 34 -0.97 18.34 3.25
N ALA A 35 -0.33 18.35 2.08
CA ALA A 35 0.45 17.21 1.60
C ALA A 35 1.59 16.87 2.58
N SER A 36 2.27 17.87 3.15
CA SER A 36 3.32 17.68 4.16
C SER A 36 2.88 16.79 5.33
N LYS A 37 1.67 17.02 5.86
CA LYS A 37 1.09 16.23 6.95
C LYS A 37 0.71 14.81 6.54
N PHE A 38 0.28 14.63 5.30
CA PHE A 38 0.08 13.30 4.75
C PHE A 38 1.40 12.52 4.62
N HIS A 39 2.46 13.15 4.11
CA HIS A 39 3.79 12.52 4.02
C HIS A 39 4.40 12.21 5.40
N GLU A 40 4.31 13.15 6.35
CA GLU A 40 4.69 12.90 7.76
C GLU A 40 3.95 11.69 8.34
N TRP A 41 2.65 11.56 8.05
CA TRP A 41 1.84 10.42 8.48
C TRP A 41 2.25 9.12 7.79
N LEU A 42 2.51 9.13 6.48
CA LEU A 42 3.02 7.96 5.74
C LEU A 42 4.35 7.44 6.30
N ASP A 43 5.20 8.34 6.79
CA ASP A 43 6.48 8.00 7.42
C ASP A 43 6.36 7.61 8.90
N SER A 44 5.19 7.79 9.50
CA SER A 44 4.95 7.42 10.89
C SER A 44 4.95 5.90 11.11
N PRO A 45 5.24 5.43 12.34
CA PRO A 45 5.15 4.01 12.68
C PRO A 45 3.75 3.40 12.44
N PHE A 46 2.69 4.21 12.48
CA PHE A 46 1.31 3.78 12.29
C PHE A 46 0.98 3.38 10.85
N VAL A 47 1.79 3.83 9.88
CA VAL A 47 1.72 3.39 8.48
C VAL A 47 2.88 2.46 8.16
N ARG A 48 4.11 2.82 8.57
CA ARG A 48 5.32 2.04 8.28
C ARG A 48 5.33 0.67 8.96
N GLY A 49 4.75 0.54 10.16
CA GLY A 49 4.60 -0.75 10.85
C GLY A 49 3.84 -1.79 10.02
N PRO A 50 2.54 -1.58 9.73
CA PRO A 50 1.77 -2.51 8.90
C PRO A 50 2.33 -2.65 7.47
N TRP A 51 2.93 -1.60 6.90
CA TRP A 51 3.61 -1.68 5.61
C TRP A 51 4.83 -2.62 5.63
N ASN A 52 5.66 -2.53 6.67
CA ASN A 52 6.82 -3.40 6.83
C ASN A 52 6.40 -4.87 7.04
N GLU A 53 5.34 -5.12 7.83
CA GLU A 53 4.75 -6.46 7.97
C GLU A 53 4.28 -6.99 6.60
N PHE A 54 3.55 -6.17 5.83
CA PHE A 54 3.06 -6.55 4.50
C PHE A 54 4.20 -6.83 3.51
N ASN A 55 5.28 -6.05 3.55
CA ASN A 55 6.45 -6.29 2.71
C ASN A 55 7.14 -7.61 3.03
N ALA A 56 7.45 -7.82 4.31
CA ALA A 56 8.21 -8.97 4.78
C ALA A 56 7.43 -10.28 4.56
N ASP A 57 6.14 -10.28 4.88
CA ASP A 57 5.36 -11.51 4.92
C ASP A 57 4.66 -11.84 3.60
N PHE A 58 4.51 -10.87 2.70
CA PHE A 58 3.77 -11.05 1.44
C PHE A 58 4.54 -10.60 0.21
N LEU A 59 4.95 -9.32 0.11
CA LEU A 59 5.52 -8.81 -1.14
C LEU A 59 6.88 -9.40 -1.48
N ILE A 60 7.82 -9.48 -0.52
CA ILE A 60 9.16 -10.00 -0.76
C ILE A 60 9.12 -11.50 -1.14
N PRO A 61 8.45 -12.38 -0.37
CA PRO A 61 8.34 -13.79 -0.73
C PRO A 61 7.69 -13.98 -2.10
N ARG A 62 6.63 -13.22 -2.40
CA ARG A 62 5.90 -13.35 -3.66
C ARG A 62 6.68 -12.82 -4.86
N SER A 63 7.42 -11.73 -4.69
CA SER A 63 8.30 -11.19 -5.74
C SER A 63 9.44 -12.17 -6.05
N GLY A 64 10.01 -12.81 -5.02
CA GLY A 64 11.01 -13.86 -5.19
C GLY A 64 10.46 -15.08 -5.94
N ALA A 65 9.25 -15.52 -5.59
CA ALA A 65 8.58 -16.62 -6.28
C ALA A 65 8.24 -16.26 -7.75
N ALA A 66 7.76 -15.05 -8.02
CA ALA A 66 7.51 -14.56 -9.37
C ALA A 66 8.79 -14.52 -10.21
N ALA A 67 9.88 -13.98 -9.66
CA ALA A 67 11.17 -13.95 -10.34
C ALA A 67 11.70 -15.36 -10.64
N ALA A 68 11.54 -16.31 -9.72
CA ALA A 68 11.90 -17.72 -9.94
C ALA A 68 11.04 -18.39 -11.04
N ALA A 69 9.80 -17.93 -11.23
CA ALA A 69 8.90 -18.36 -12.30
C ALA A 69 9.12 -17.62 -13.63
N GLY A 70 10.08 -16.67 -13.70
CA GLY A 70 10.30 -15.83 -14.88
C GLY A 70 9.25 -14.74 -15.08
N GLU A 71 8.44 -14.46 -14.06
CA GLU A 71 7.42 -13.41 -14.06
C GLU A 71 7.99 -12.09 -13.49
N GLY A 72 7.57 -10.97 -14.06
CA GLY A 72 7.94 -9.64 -13.54
C GLY A 72 7.23 -9.32 -12.22
N PRO A 73 7.79 -8.44 -11.37
CA PRO A 73 7.19 -8.05 -10.08
C PRO A 73 5.81 -7.40 -10.20
N ALA A 74 5.46 -6.89 -11.39
CA ALA A 74 4.14 -6.33 -11.72
C ALA A 74 3.02 -7.38 -11.86
N GLY A 75 3.33 -8.68 -11.81
CA GLY A 75 2.37 -9.77 -12.03
C GLY A 75 1.51 -10.15 -10.82
N ILE A 76 1.70 -9.55 -9.64
CA ILE A 76 0.95 -9.90 -8.43
C ILE A 76 -0.48 -9.32 -8.53
N PRO A 77 -1.53 -10.15 -8.69
CA PRO A 77 -2.89 -9.64 -8.85
C PRO A 77 -3.38 -9.01 -7.54
N GLU A 78 -3.93 -7.80 -7.67
CA GLU A 78 -4.55 -7.09 -6.55
C GLU A 78 -5.93 -7.70 -6.22
N PRO A 79 -6.22 -8.00 -4.94
CA PRO A 79 -7.56 -8.38 -4.52
C PRO A 79 -8.58 -7.27 -4.79
N ASP A 80 -9.83 -7.64 -5.12
CA ASP A 80 -10.92 -6.68 -5.31
C ASP A 80 -11.09 -5.71 -4.12
N LYS A 81 -11.05 -4.39 -4.39
CA LYS A 81 -11.11 -3.36 -3.34
C LYS A 81 -12.40 -3.42 -2.51
N PRO A 82 -13.63 -3.38 -3.08
CA PRO A 82 -14.86 -3.48 -2.31
C PRO A 82 -14.90 -4.68 -1.37
N ARG A 83 -14.54 -5.86 -1.87
CA ARG A 83 -14.54 -7.11 -1.12
C ARG A 83 -13.53 -7.09 0.03
N THR A 84 -12.30 -6.67 -0.25
CA THR A 84 -11.22 -6.60 0.73
C THR A 84 -11.52 -5.59 1.84
N ALA A 85 -12.02 -4.40 1.47
CA ALA A 85 -12.42 -3.37 2.43
C ALA A 85 -13.59 -3.83 3.31
N GLN A 86 -14.57 -4.54 2.74
CA GLN A 86 -15.68 -5.12 3.50
C GLN A 86 -15.20 -6.20 4.47
N ALA A 87 -14.31 -7.10 4.03
CA ALA A 87 -13.71 -8.11 4.90
C ALA A 87 -12.92 -7.50 6.08
N ALA A 88 -12.18 -6.42 5.84
CA ALA A 88 -11.46 -5.69 6.88
C ALA A 88 -12.39 -4.99 7.87
N ARG A 89 -13.46 -4.34 7.37
CA ARG A 89 -14.50 -3.74 8.23
C ARG A 89 -15.16 -4.79 9.12
N ASP A 90 -15.53 -5.94 8.55
CA ASP A 90 -16.15 -7.03 9.30
C ASP A 90 -15.19 -7.61 10.33
N ALA A 91 -13.91 -7.74 9.99
CA ALA A 91 -12.86 -8.18 10.92
C ALA A 91 -12.71 -7.23 12.11
N LEU A 92 -12.68 -5.92 11.89
CA LEU A 92 -12.62 -4.92 12.96
C LEU A 92 -13.88 -4.96 13.84
N ASN A 93 -15.07 -4.98 13.23
CA ASN A 93 -16.35 -4.96 13.96
C ASN A 93 -16.56 -6.22 14.81
N SER A 94 -16.18 -7.39 14.28
CA SER A 94 -16.28 -8.67 15.00
C SER A 94 -15.03 -9.02 15.81
N ARG A 95 -14.05 -8.12 15.86
CA ARG A 95 -12.77 -8.29 16.55
C ARG A 95 -12.08 -9.61 16.21
N LYS A 96 -12.00 -9.97 14.91
CA LYS A 96 -11.42 -11.25 14.46
C LYS A 96 -9.95 -11.37 14.86
N PRO A 97 -9.59 -12.34 15.74
CA PRO A 97 -8.20 -12.49 16.21
C PRO A 97 -7.19 -12.75 15.10
N LYS A 98 -7.61 -13.39 14.00
CA LYS A 98 -6.78 -13.66 12.81
C LYS A 98 -6.09 -12.38 12.30
N PHE A 99 -6.76 -11.24 12.34
CA PHE A 99 -6.27 -9.99 11.75
C PHE A 99 -5.90 -8.92 12.77
N LEU A 100 -6.20 -9.12 14.06
CA LEU A 100 -5.89 -8.16 15.12
C LEU A 100 -4.58 -8.48 15.85
N VAL A 101 -4.29 -9.76 16.05
CA VAL A 101 -3.07 -10.18 16.74
C VAL A 101 -1.96 -10.39 15.71
N TYR A 102 -0.73 -9.97 16.05
CA TYR A 102 0.42 -10.35 15.24
C TYR A 102 0.61 -11.87 15.30
N HIS A 103 0.55 -12.53 14.14
CA HIS A 103 0.84 -13.95 13.99
C HIS A 103 2.20 -14.09 13.31
N PRO A 104 3.22 -14.67 14.00
CA PRO A 104 4.52 -14.95 13.38
C PRO A 104 4.42 -16.08 12.35
N ASP A 105 3.48 -17.01 12.54
CA ASP A 105 3.16 -18.03 11.54
C ASP A 105 1.89 -17.65 10.77
N LYS A 106 2.09 -17.25 9.52
CA LYS A 106 1.02 -16.91 8.57
C LYS A 106 0.78 -18.03 7.54
N THR A 107 1.10 -19.27 7.89
CA THR A 107 0.82 -20.43 7.04
C THR A 107 -0.67 -20.49 6.65
N GLY A 108 -0.93 -20.66 5.36
CA GLY A 108 -2.29 -20.72 4.81
C GLY A 108 -2.98 -19.36 4.63
N TRP A 109 -2.27 -18.24 4.85
CA TRP A 109 -2.81 -16.92 4.51
C TRP A 109 -2.86 -16.73 3.00
N THR A 110 -3.98 -16.20 2.54
CA THR A 110 -4.19 -15.81 1.15
C THR A 110 -3.66 -14.40 0.89
N PRO A 111 -3.45 -14.01 -0.39
CA PRO A 111 -3.10 -12.62 -0.72
C PRO A 111 -4.07 -11.60 -0.10
N GLU A 112 -5.37 -11.89 -0.15
CA GLU A 112 -6.39 -11.04 0.45
C GLU A 112 -6.24 -10.94 1.97
N ASP A 113 -5.87 -12.02 2.67
CA ASP A 113 -5.66 -11.98 4.12
C ASP A 113 -4.58 -10.97 4.52
N HIS A 114 -3.49 -10.87 3.75
CA HIS A 114 -2.44 -9.88 3.99
C HIS A 114 -2.94 -8.44 3.75
N HIS A 115 -3.78 -8.21 2.74
CA HIS A 115 -4.37 -6.89 2.48
C HIS A 115 -5.37 -6.52 3.58
N VAL A 116 -6.22 -7.48 4.00
CA VAL A 116 -7.14 -7.30 5.12
C VAL A 116 -6.36 -6.97 6.40
N ARG A 117 -5.27 -7.71 6.70
CA ARG A 117 -4.41 -7.45 7.86
C ARG A 117 -3.82 -6.04 7.83
N PHE A 118 -3.29 -5.60 6.68
CA PHE A 118 -2.79 -4.24 6.53
C PHE A 118 -3.86 -3.21 6.88
N ILE A 119 -5.06 -3.32 6.28
CA ILE A 119 -6.17 -2.37 6.52
C ILE A 119 -6.61 -2.40 7.99
N VAL A 120 -6.77 -3.60 8.57
CA VAL A 120 -7.21 -3.77 9.96
C VAL A 120 -6.24 -3.10 10.92
N THR A 121 -4.94 -3.36 10.79
CA THR A 121 -3.91 -2.77 11.65
C THR A 121 -3.83 -1.26 11.44
N LEU A 122 -3.79 -0.80 10.18
CA LEU A 122 -3.73 0.63 9.86
C LEU A 122 -4.90 1.38 10.49
N VAL A 123 -6.13 0.90 10.33
CA VAL A 123 -7.32 1.55 10.87
C VAL A 123 -7.35 1.49 12.39
N ALA A 124 -7.06 0.33 13.00
CA ALA A 124 -7.08 0.17 14.45
C ALA A 124 -6.08 1.13 15.13
N ASP A 125 -4.85 1.18 14.65
CA ASP A 125 -3.80 2.02 15.24
C ASP A 125 -4.09 3.51 15.03
N ASN A 126 -4.60 3.89 13.86
CA ASN A 126 -4.93 5.29 13.58
C ASN A 126 -6.20 5.77 14.29
N MET A 127 -7.12 4.87 14.66
CA MET A 127 -8.20 5.20 15.59
C MET A 127 -7.68 5.50 17.00
N LEU A 128 -6.62 4.81 17.46
CA LEU A 128 -5.98 5.11 18.74
C LEU A 128 -5.24 6.47 18.73
N GLN A 129 -4.81 6.92 17.56
CA GLN A 129 -4.15 8.22 17.35
C GLN A 129 -5.13 9.37 17.01
N ASN A 130 -6.44 9.13 17.07
CA ASN A 130 -7.48 10.10 16.73
C ASN A 130 -7.42 10.62 15.28
N LEU A 131 -6.84 9.87 14.34
CA LEU A 131 -6.98 10.19 12.91
C LEU A 131 -8.43 9.98 12.46
N TRP A 132 -9.06 8.91 12.97
CA TRP A 132 -10.48 8.65 12.84
C TRP A 132 -11.09 8.40 14.21
N TYR A 133 -12.24 9.02 14.47
CA TYR A 133 -12.97 8.78 15.71
C TYR A 133 -13.89 7.55 15.59
N GLU A 134 -14.20 6.92 16.72
CA GLU A 134 -15.11 5.77 16.76
C GLU A 134 -16.50 6.09 16.17
N SER A 135 -16.98 7.32 16.34
CA SER A 135 -18.23 7.79 15.78
C SER A 135 -18.20 7.88 14.25
N GLU A 136 -17.06 8.24 13.67
CA GLU A 136 -16.85 8.26 12.22
C GLU A 136 -16.73 6.84 11.67
N TRP A 137 -15.99 5.97 12.36
CA TRP A 137 -15.92 4.54 12.02
C TRP A 137 -17.31 3.89 11.96
N LYS A 138 -18.16 4.15 12.95
CA LYS A 138 -19.55 3.62 12.97
C LYS A 138 -20.38 4.06 11.77
N LYS A 139 -20.19 5.30 11.30
CA LYS A 139 -20.97 5.88 10.20
C LYS A 139 -20.39 5.53 8.83
N ARG A 140 -19.07 5.51 8.70
CA ARG A 140 -18.34 5.52 7.42
C ARG A 140 -17.22 4.50 7.33
N GLY A 141 -17.21 3.49 8.19
CA GLY A 141 -16.09 2.54 8.29
C GLY A 141 -15.75 1.82 6.99
N LEU A 142 -16.71 1.61 6.09
CA LEU A 142 -16.42 1.03 4.77
C LEU A 142 -15.64 2.01 3.88
N ASP A 143 -15.96 3.29 3.91
CA ASP A 143 -15.22 4.32 3.16
C ASP A 143 -13.78 4.44 3.71
N ILE A 144 -13.64 4.42 5.05
CA ILE A 144 -12.33 4.44 5.72
C ILE A 144 -11.51 3.20 5.31
N ALA A 145 -12.11 2.01 5.31
CA ALA A 145 -11.43 0.78 4.89
C ALA A 145 -11.03 0.81 3.40
N LYS A 146 -11.84 1.43 2.53
CA LYS A 146 -11.47 1.65 1.12
C LYS A 146 -10.33 2.65 0.98
N ALA A 147 -10.33 3.75 1.75
CA ALA A 147 -9.22 4.70 1.76
C ALA A 147 -7.91 4.05 2.24
N ALA A 148 -7.98 3.23 3.30
CA ALA A 148 -6.85 2.43 3.78
C ALA A 148 -6.32 1.45 2.72
N TYR A 149 -7.20 0.81 1.93
CA TYR A 149 -6.80 0.01 0.78
C TYR A 149 -6.03 0.86 -0.25
N GLU A 150 -6.52 2.07 -0.58
CA GLU A 150 -5.83 2.96 -1.51
C GLU A 150 -4.45 3.38 -1.01
N VAL A 151 -4.27 3.57 0.31
CA VAL A 151 -2.96 3.83 0.92
C VAL A 151 -1.99 2.68 0.66
N LEU A 152 -2.46 1.42 0.78
CA LEU A 152 -1.63 0.26 0.47
C LEU A 152 -1.19 0.26 -1.00
N ILE A 153 -2.12 0.51 -1.93
CA ILE A 153 -1.80 0.56 -3.36
C ILE A 153 -0.84 1.70 -3.67
N PHE A 154 -1.00 2.86 -3.05
CA PHE A 154 -0.10 3.98 -3.19
C PHE A 154 1.32 3.61 -2.71
N LEU A 155 1.46 3.02 -1.51
CA LEU A 155 2.75 2.58 -0.99
C LEU A 155 3.44 1.59 -1.94
N LYS A 156 2.68 0.63 -2.48
CA LYS A 156 3.19 -0.31 -3.50
C LYS A 156 3.68 0.42 -4.74
N ALA A 157 2.90 1.36 -5.27
CA ALA A 157 3.30 2.13 -6.44
C ALA A 157 4.59 2.92 -6.21
N THR A 158 4.77 3.49 -5.00
CA THR A 158 6.00 4.23 -4.64
C THR A 158 7.23 3.35 -4.46
N LEU A 159 7.07 2.07 -4.09
CA LEU A 159 8.19 1.12 -3.96
C LEU A 159 8.89 0.87 -5.31
N PHE A 160 8.14 0.92 -6.41
CA PHE A 160 8.64 0.65 -7.77
C PHE A 160 9.07 1.92 -8.52
N VAL A 161 9.07 3.08 -7.87
CA VAL A 161 9.69 4.30 -8.43
C VAL A 161 11.19 4.22 -8.13
N ASP A 162 11.96 3.85 -9.15
CA ASP A 162 13.41 3.65 -9.08
C ASP A 162 14.13 4.87 -8.44
N PRO A 163 14.89 4.69 -7.34
CA PRO A 163 15.69 5.76 -6.74
C PRO A 163 16.98 6.06 -7.51
N SER A 164 17.35 5.29 -8.55
CA SER A 164 18.55 5.58 -9.34
C SER A 164 18.22 6.33 -10.64
N PRO A 165 18.62 7.61 -10.79
CA PRO A 165 18.72 8.17 -12.14
C PRO A 165 19.75 7.36 -12.94
N PRO A 166 19.57 7.16 -14.26
CA PRO A 166 20.56 6.48 -15.08
C PRO A 166 21.92 7.16 -14.89
N SER A 167 22.88 6.42 -14.35
CA SER A 167 24.27 6.86 -14.27
C SER A 167 24.85 6.84 -15.68
N TYR A 168 25.01 8.01 -16.29
CA TYR A 168 25.81 8.16 -17.50
C TYR A 168 27.28 8.09 -17.10
N SER A 169 27.82 6.87 -17.04
CA SER A 169 29.26 6.66 -17.05
C SER A 169 29.71 6.46 -18.50
N ALA A 170 30.36 7.50 -19.02
CA ALA A 170 31.12 7.67 -20.27
C ALA A 170 30.36 7.59 -21.61
#